data_AF-A0A962GEE6-F1
#
_entry.id   AF-A0A962GEE6-F1
#
_cell.length_a   1.000
_cell.length_b   1.000
_cell.length_c   1.000
_cell.angle_alpha   90.00
_cell.angle_beta   90.00
_cell.angle_gamma   90.00
#
_symmetry.space_group_name_H-M   'P 1'
#
loop_
_entity.id
_entity.type
_entity.pdbx_description
1 polymer ?
#
loop_
_entity_poly.entity_id
_entity_poly.type
_entity_poly.pdbx_seq_one_letter_code
_entity_poly.pdbx_strand_id
1 'polypeptide(L)'
;IGIAVDTDDGLFVPALRNADVLDANGIRQAINRLRDQVSNRSIPAEELKGYTISLSNFGIFAGRYATPVVVPPTVAIVAAGKGRHQMTPVMGGFESHRVIPLSLTFDHRAATGGEAARFLRAMLDDLALPN
;
A
#
# COMPACT_ATOMS: atom_id res chain seq x y z
N ILE A 1 -3.78 -8.14 -5.26
CA ILE A 1 -2.97 -7.23 -4.41
C ILE A 1 -3.20 -7.64 -2.96
N GLY A 2 -2.15 -7.91 -2.19
CA GLY A 2 -2.27 -8.20 -0.76
C GLY A 2 -2.49 -6.90 0.02
N ILE A 3 -3.45 -6.84 0.93
CA ILE A 3 -3.73 -5.67 1.75
C ILE A 3 -3.47 -6.03 3.21
N ALA A 4 -2.50 -5.38 3.83
CA ALA A 4 -2.21 -5.63 5.25
C ALA A 4 -3.36 -5.10 6.13
N VAL A 5 -3.90 -5.97 6.98
CA VAL A 5 -4.96 -5.69 7.95
C VAL A 5 -4.47 -6.11 9.31
N ASP A 6 -4.23 -5.13 10.18
CA ASP A 6 -3.82 -5.36 11.57
C ASP A 6 -5.05 -5.54 12.46
N THR A 7 -5.00 -6.52 13.36
CA THR A 7 -6.05 -6.84 14.34
C THR A 7 -5.42 -7.22 15.67
N ASP A 8 -6.24 -7.29 16.73
CA ASP A 8 -5.78 -7.73 18.06
C ASP A 8 -5.16 -9.14 18.06
N ASP A 9 -5.53 -9.96 17.07
CA ASP A 9 -5.01 -11.33 16.89
C ASP A 9 -3.76 -11.42 16.01
N GLY A 10 -3.30 -10.28 15.48
CA GLY A 10 -2.14 -10.16 14.63
C GLY A 10 -2.44 -9.61 13.23
N LEU A 11 -1.43 -9.70 12.37
CA LEU A 11 -1.43 -9.13 11.03
C LEU A 11 -1.86 -10.17 9.99
N PHE A 12 -2.90 -9.85 9.24
CA PHE A 12 -3.37 -10.64 8.10
C PHE A 12 -3.09 -9.89 6.80
N VAL A 13 -2.87 -10.63 5.71
CA VAL A 13 -2.66 -10.04 4.38
C VAL A 13 -3.61 -10.69 3.37
N PRO A 14 -4.91 -10.34 3.40
CA PRO A 14 -5.86 -10.79 2.39
C PRO A 14 -5.55 -10.28 0.98
N ALA A 15 -5.86 -11.11 -0.01
CA ALA A 15 -5.75 -10.80 -1.42
C ALA A 15 -7.00 -10.08 -1.94
N LEU A 16 -6.87 -8.79 -2.22
CA LEU A 16 -7.79 -8.07 -3.09
C LEU A 16 -7.60 -8.57 -4.53
N ARG A 17 -8.59 -9.32 -5.03
CA ARG A 17 -8.58 -9.92 -6.36
C ARG A 17 -9.16 -8.96 -7.39
N ASN A 18 -8.63 -9.03 -8.61
CA ASN A 18 -9.13 -8.29 -9.78
C ASN A 18 -9.27 -6.78 -9.52
N ALA A 19 -8.29 -6.18 -8.85
CA ALA A 19 -8.33 -4.75 -8.49
C ALA A 19 -8.32 -3.84 -9.74
N ASP A 20 -7.84 -4.34 -10.87
CA ASP A 20 -7.75 -3.68 -12.17
C ASP A 20 -9.10 -3.46 -12.85
N VAL A 21 -10.14 -4.23 -12.50
CA VAL A 21 -11.49 -4.09 -13.08
C VAL A 21 -12.50 -3.43 -12.14
N LEU A 22 -12.08 -3.05 -10.94
CA LEU A 22 -12.93 -2.40 -9.95
C LEU A 22 -12.79 -0.89 -10.03
N ASP A 23 -13.91 -0.18 -9.88
CA ASP A 23 -13.90 1.27 -9.66
C ASP A 23 -13.58 1.60 -8.19
N ALA A 24 -13.45 2.89 -7.88
CA ALA A 24 -13.10 3.35 -6.53
C ALA A 24 -14.09 2.85 -5.45
N ASN A 25 -15.38 2.76 -5.78
CA ASN A 25 -16.40 2.26 -4.87
C ASN A 25 -16.29 0.75 -4.67
N GLY A 26 -16.08 -0.01 -5.75
CA GLY A 26 -15.85 -1.45 -5.71
C GLY A 26 -14.61 -1.81 -4.91
N ILE A 27 -13.50 -1.10 -5.09
CA ILE A 27 -12.28 -1.26 -4.28
C ILE A 27 -12.59 -1.02 -2.80
N ARG A 28 -13.30 0.07 -2.46
CA ARG A 28 -13.64 0.39 -1.08
C ARG A 28 -14.52 -0.69 -0.44
N GLN A 29 -15.54 -1.15 -1.14
CA GLN A 29 -16.41 -2.23 -0.67
C GLN A 29 -15.64 -3.53 -0.46
N ALA A 30 -14.76 -3.89 -1.39
CA ALA A 30 -13.94 -5.08 -1.28
C ALA A 30 -12.97 -5.02 -0.08
N ILE A 31 -12.31 -3.88 0.14
CA ILE A 31 -11.43 -3.69 1.31
C ILE A 31 -12.23 -3.79 2.61
N ASN A 32 -13.42 -3.17 2.68
CA ASN A 32 -14.28 -3.26 3.87
C ASN A 32 -14.69 -4.71 4.15
N ARG A 33 -15.11 -5.46 3.12
CA ARG A 33 -15.44 -6.89 3.25
C ARG A 33 -14.26 -7.68 3.82
N LEU A 34 -13.05 -7.49 3.26
CA LEU A 34 -11.85 -8.17 3.72
C LEU A 34 -11.53 -7.84 5.18
N ARG A 35 -11.58 -6.56 5.56
CA ARG A 35 -11.37 -6.12 6.93
C ARG A 35 -12.38 -6.77 7.87
N ASP A 36 -13.66 -6.73 7.54
CA ASP A 36 -14.73 -7.27 8.39
C ASP A 36 -14.60 -8.80 8.52
N GLN A 37 -14.21 -9.51 7.46
CA GLN A 37 -13.95 -10.95 7.53
C GLN A 37 -12.74 -11.30 8.39
N VAL A 38 -11.65 -10.53 8.30
CA VAL A 38 -10.46 -10.70 9.16
C VAL A 38 -10.85 -10.44 10.62
N SER A 39 -11.51 -9.32 10.92
CA SER A 39 -11.96 -8.98 12.28
C SER A 39 -12.90 -10.03 12.88
N ASN A 40 -13.80 -10.60 12.07
CA ASN A 40 -14.73 -11.64 12.50
C ASN A 40 -14.16 -13.06 12.42
N ARG A 41 -12.87 -13.23 12.09
CA ARG A 41 -12.19 -14.53 11.91
C ARG A 41 -12.92 -15.48 10.96
N SER A 42 -13.59 -14.91 9.96
CA SER A 42 -14.38 -15.64 8.96
C SER A 42 -13.69 -15.68 7.60
N ILE A 43 -12.49 -15.11 7.49
CA ILE A 43 -11.78 -15.06 6.23
C ILE A 43 -11.32 -16.46 5.78
N PRO A 44 -11.66 -16.89 4.55
CA PRO A 44 -11.18 -18.16 4.02
C PRO A 44 -9.67 -18.16 3.83
N ALA A 45 -9.02 -19.31 4.06
CA ALA A 45 -7.56 -19.45 3.86
C ALA A 45 -7.12 -19.15 2.40
N GLU A 46 -8.00 -19.37 1.43
CA GLU A 46 -7.77 -19.05 0.02
C GLU A 46 -7.74 -17.54 -0.26
N GLU A 47 -8.38 -16.73 0.59
CA GLU A 47 -8.30 -15.27 0.49
C GLU A 47 -7.00 -14.72 1.10
N LEU A 48 -6.20 -15.53 1.80
CA LEU A 48 -4.91 -15.13 2.38
C LEU A 48 -3.71 -15.46 1.48
N LYS A 49 -3.96 -15.90 0.24
CA LYS A 49 -2.92 -16.38 -0.70
C LYS A 49 -3.12 -15.80 -2.10
N GLY A 50 -2.13 -15.99 -2.96
CA GLY A 50 -2.24 -15.72 -4.40
C GLY A 50 -2.15 -14.24 -4.80
N TYR A 51 -1.64 -13.38 -3.91
CA TYR A 51 -1.30 -12.00 -4.26
C TYR A 51 0.15 -11.88 -4.76
N THR A 52 0.41 -10.91 -5.64
CA THR A 52 1.70 -10.71 -6.33
C THR A 52 2.57 -9.64 -5.67
N ILE A 53 1.94 -8.57 -5.21
CA ILE A 53 2.52 -7.50 -4.39
C ILE A 53 1.64 -7.26 -3.17
N SER A 54 2.18 -6.62 -2.14
CA SER A 54 1.42 -6.22 -0.95
C SER A 54 1.47 -4.72 -0.68
N LEU A 55 0.40 -4.21 -0.09
CA LEU A 55 0.26 -2.84 0.40
C LEU A 55 0.15 -2.88 1.92
N SER A 56 0.86 -1.98 2.60
CA SER A 56 0.83 -1.84 4.05
C SER A 56 0.67 -0.39 4.47
N ASN A 57 -0.18 -0.11 5.46
CA ASN A 57 -0.37 1.23 6.00
C ASN A 57 0.03 1.25 7.48
N PHE A 58 1.31 1.51 7.76
CA PHE A 58 1.80 1.65 9.13
C PHE A 58 1.58 3.08 9.67
N GLY A 59 1.21 4.03 8.80
CA GLY A 59 0.90 5.41 9.16
C GLY A 59 -0.27 5.58 10.14
N ILE A 60 -1.09 4.54 10.33
CA ILE A 60 -2.11 4.48 11.39
C ILE A 60 -1.48 4.51 12.79
N PHE A 61 -0.28 3.93 12.95
CA PHE A 61 0.43 3.89 14.22
C PHE A 61 1.39 5.06 14.37
N ALA A 62 2.40 5.13 13.51
CA ALA A 62 3.46 6.13 13.59
C ALA A 62 4.33 6.14 12.34
N GLY A 63 5.32 7.04 12.31
CA GLY A 63 6.44 6.96 11.39
C GLY A 63 6.21 7.64 10.03
N ARG A 64 7.34 8.00 9.42
CA ARG A 64 7.40 8.58 8.07
C ARG A 64 7.80 7.52 7.06
N TYR A 65 8.91 6.81 7.27
CA TYR A 65 9.38 5.78 6.37
C TYR A 65 9.63 4.50 7.15
N ALA A 66 9.52 3.37 6.47
CA ALA A 66 9.85 2.06 7.00
C ALA A 66 10.59 1.25 5.93
N THR A 67 11.27 0.19 6.34
CA THR A 67 11.84 -0.82 5.44
C THR A 67 11.00 -2.09 5.56
N PRO A 68 9.81 -2.15 4.95
CA PRO A 68 8.96 -3.33 5.01
C PRO A 68 9.65 -4.51 4.34
N VAL A 69 9.33 -5.73 4.79
CA VAL A 69 9.94 -6.96 4.28
C VAL A 69 9.05 -7.56 3.20
N VAL A 70 9.66 -7.89 2.05
CA VAL A 70 9.00 -8.69 1.00
C VAL A 70 8.89 -10.13 1.49
N VAL A 71 7.70 -10.71 1.42
CA VAL A 71 7.45 -12.11 1.82
C VAL A 71 7.24 -12.95 0.56
N PRO A 72 8.20 -13.82 0.18
CA PRO A 72 8.03 -14.70 -0.97
C PRO A 72 6.73 -15.52 -0.87
N PRO A 73 6.01 -15.75 -1.99
CA PRO A 73 6.45 -15.51 -3.37
C PRO A 73 6.19 -14.10 -3.91
N THR A 74 5.81 -13.12 -3.07
CA THR A 74 5.69 -11.73 -3.54
C THR A 74 7.04 -11.13 -3.86
N VAL A 75 7.04 -10.17 -4.78
CA VAL A 75 8.27 -9.53 -5.27
C VAL A 75 8.42 -8.08 -4.83
N ALA A 76 7.36 -7.46 -4.31
CA ALA A 76 7.38 -6.08 -3.84
C ALA A 76 6.33 -5.83 -2.76
N ILE A 77 6.65 -4.89 -1.87
CA ILE A 77 5.74 -4.31 -0.89
C ILE A 77 5.84 -2.78 -0.95
N VAL A 78 4.69 -2.12 -1.00
CA VAL A 78 4.59 -0.67 -0.85
C VAL A 78 3.95 -0.36 0.49
N ALA A 79 4.64 0.46 1.27
CA ALA A 79 4.19 0.86 2.59
C ALA A 79 3.96 2.37 2.68
N ALA A 80 2.80 2.76 3.21
CA ALA A 80 2.43 4.15 3.45
C ALA A 80 2.67 4.52 4.93
N GLY A 81 3.40 5.61 5.14
CA GLY A 81 3.56 6.25 6.44
C GLY A 81 2.46 7.25 6.73
N LYS A 82 2.58 7.98 7.85
CA LYS A 82 1.55 8.93 8.27
C LYS A 82 1.48 10.14 7.34
N GLY A 83 0.30 10.36 6.75
CA GLY A 83 0.01 11.57 5.98
C GLY A 83 0.16 12.83 6.85
N ARG A 84 0.80 13.87 6.32
CA ARG A 84 1.10 15.08 7.10
C ARG A 84 1.19 16.32 6.23
N HIS A 85 1.11 17.49 6.86
CA HIS A 85 1.50 18.73 6.21
C HIS A 85 3.03 18.84 6.16
N GLN A 86 3.55 19.25 5.02
CA GLN A 86 4.97 19.52 4.81
C GLN A 86 5.10 20.85 4.08
N MET A 87 6.01 21.69 4.60
CA MET A 87 6.42 22.89 3.89
C MET A 87 7.29 22.47 2.70
N THR A 88 6.90 22.87 1.50
CA THR A 88 7.57 22.50 0.25
C THR A 88 7.99 23.77 -0.48
N PRO A 89 9.23 23.84 -0.99
CA PRO A 89 9.65 24.96 -1.82
C PRO A 89 8.88 24.95 -3.15
N VAL A 90 8.39 26.12 -3.53
CA VAL A 90 7.76 26.40 -4.82
C VAL A 90 8.46 27.61 -5.45
N MET A 91 8.23 27.88 -6.74
CA MET A 91 8.89 28.99 -7.44
C MET A 91 8.72 30.36 -6.74
N GLY A 92 7.62 30.56 -6.00
CA GLY A 92 7.32 31.80 -5.26
C GLY A 92 7.63 31.79 -3.76
N GLY A 93 8.32 30.77 -3.23
CA GLY A 93 8.64 30.67 -1.80
C GLY A 93 8.34 29.29 -1.22
N PHE A 94 7.48 29.24 -0.20
CA PHE A 94 7.14 28.00 0.49
C PHE A 94 5.63 27.85 0.65
N GLU A 95 5.12 26.67 0.34
CA GLU A 95 3.71 26.31 0.49
C GLU A 95 3.56 25.08 1.38
N SER A 96 2.43 25.00 2.10
CA SER A 96 2.09 23.82 2.90
C SER A 96 1.30 22.83 2.05
N HIS A 97 1.89 21.66 1.76
CA HIS A 97 1.22 20.59 1.04
C HIS A 97 0.90 19.42 1.98
N ARG A 98 -0.21 18.73 1.72
CA ARG A 98 -0.46 17.42 2.30
C ARG A 98 0.37 16.40 1.54
N VAL A 99 1.24 15.70 2.24
CA VAL A 99 2.11 14.66 1.67
C VAL A 99 1.84 13.31 2.34
N ILE A 100 1.95 12.23 1.56
CA ILE A 100 1.95 10.87 2.06
C ILE A 100 3.34 10.24 1.81
N PRO A 101 4.08 9.87 2.86
CA PRO A 101 5.33 9.15 2.69
C PRO A 101 5.09 7.73 2.17
N LEU A 102 5.82 7.33 1.12
CA LEU A 102 5.79 5.96 0.59
C LEU A 102 7.18 5.32 0.70
N SER A 103 7.20 4.04 1.02
CA SER A 103 8.39 3.19 1.07
C SER A 103 8.15 1.97 0.17
N LEU A 104 9.06 1.74 -0.79
CA LEU A 104 9.04 0.56 -1.67
C LEU A 104 10.20 -0.35 -1.31
N THR A 105 9.91 -1.60 -0.94
CA THR A 105 10.89 -2.69 -0.89
C THR A 105 10.55 -3.69 -1.99
N PHE A 106 11.56 -4.18 -2.69
CA PHE A 106 11.40 -5.16 -3.76
C PHE A 106 12.55 -6.17 -3.77
N ASP A 107 12.31 -7.35 -4.35
CA ASP A 107 13.32 -8.38 -4.52
C ASP A 107 14.16 -8.09 -5.77
N HIS A 108 15.43 -7.74 -5.55
CA HIS A 108 16.39 -7.46 -6.63
C HIS A 108 16.69 -8.65 -7.56
N ARG A 109 16.33 -9.87 -7.15
CA ARG A 109 16.42 -11.06 -8.02
C ARG A 109 15.31 -11.08 -9.06
N ALA A 110 14.18 -10.42 -8.79
CA ALA A 110 13.00 -10.39 -9.65
C ALA A 110 12.87 -9.08 -10.45
N ALA A 111 13.42 -7.98 -9.95
CA ALA A 111 13.36 -6.67 -10.62
C ALA A 111 14.64 -5.86 -10.42
N THR A 112 14.97 -5.03 -11.40
CA THR A 112 16.07 -4.06 -11.32
C THR A 112 15.66 -2.80 -10.56
N GLY A 113 16.65 -2.03 -10.09
CA GLY A 113 16.37 -0.73 -9.47
C GLY A 113 15.66 0.26 -10.39
N GLY A 114 15.93 0.21 -11.70
CA GLY A 114 15.25 1.06 -12.69
C GLY A 114 13.76 0.73 -12.85
N GLU A 115 13.41 -0.56 -12.83
CA GLU A 115 12.00 -1.00 -12.89
C GLU A 115 11.25 -0.61 -11.62
N ALA A 116 11.84 -0.85 -10.45
CA ALA A 116 11.25 -0.45 -9.17
C ALA A 116 11.04 1.06 -9.08
N ALA A 117 12.02 1.86 -9.53
CA ALA A 117 11.92 3.32 -9.54
C ALA A 117 10.82 3.81 -10.50
N ARG A 118 10.68 3.21 -11.69
CA ARG A 118 9.61 3.53 -12.64
C ARG A 118 8.23 3.13 -12.12
N PHE A 119 8.12 1.98 -11.45
CA PHE A 119 6.88 1.57 -10.78
C PHE A 119 6.47 2.55 -9.68
N LEU A 120 7.41 2.94 -8.81
CA LEU A 120 7.15 3.96 -7.79
C LEU A 120 6.76 5.30 -8.43
N ARG A 121 7.43 5.70 -9.51
CA ARG A 121 7.11 6.93 -10.23
C ARG A 121 5.68 6.93 -10.77
N ALA A 122 5.25 5.83 -11.42
CA ALA A 122 3.89 5.70 -11.93
C ALA A 122 2.84 5.83 -10.82
N MET A 123 3.10 5.22 -9.65
CA MET A 123 2.22 5.35 -8.48
C MET A 123 2.17 6.78 -7.93
N LEU A 124 3.32 7.48 -7.89
CA LEU A 124 3.37 8.87 -7.44
C LEU A 124 2.63 9.81 -8.38
N ASP A 125 2.77 9.62 -9.69
CA ASP A 125 2.08 10.43 -10.69
C ASP A 125 0.56 10.22 -10.62
N ASP A 126 0.10 8.98 -10.43
CA ASP A 126 -1.33 8.65 -10.28
C ASP A 126 -1.94 9.27 -9.01
N LEU A 127 -1.25 9.16 -7.86
CA LEU A 127 -1.69 9.77 -6.59
C LEU A 127 -1.68 11.30 -6.60
N ALA A 128 -0.97 11.92 -7.54
CA ALA A 128 -0.93 13.37 -7.70
C ALA A 128 -2.09 13.92 -8.55
N LEU A 129 -2.86 13.05 -9.22
CA LEU A 129 -4.05 13.46 -9.96
C LEU A 129 -5.11 14.04 -9.00
N PRO A 130 -5.84 15.09 -9.42
CA PRO A 130 -7.00 15.56 -8.66
C PRO A 130 -8.08 14.47 -8.62
N ASN A 131 -8.71 14.30 -7.46
CA ASN A 131 -9.82 13.36 -7.26
C ASN A 131 -11.06 13.74 -8.07
#